data_AF-A0A396IT43-F1
#
_entry.id   AF-A0A396IT43-F1
#
_cell.length_a   1.000
_cell.length_b   1.000
_cell.length_c   1.000
_cell.angle_alpha   90.00
_cell.angle_beta   90.00
_cell.angle_gamma   90.00
#
_symmetry.space_group_name_H-M   'P 1'
#
loop_
_entity.id
_entity.type
_entity.pdbx_description
1 polymer ?
#
loop_
_entity_poly.entity_id
_entity_poly.type
_entity_poly.pdbx_seq_one_letter_code
_entity_poly.pdbx_strand_id
1 'polypeptide(L)'
;MLNCTFHMRSKSTPRKQFMLSVKSMYAMIYQGQSRIQSKNLTKMTTRFKKNRKKRGHVSAGHGRIGKHRKHPGGRGNAGGMHHHRILFDKYHPGYFGKVGMRYFHKLRNKFYNPIVNIDKIASLIPQDVKEKALKENKAPMIDVTQFGFFKLLGKGVLPQNQPFVVKTKLISKIAEKKIKEAGGAVVLTA
;
A
#
# COMPACT_ATOMS: atom_id res chain seq x y z
N MET A 1 41.86 0.61 -65.38
CA MET A 1 42.23 -0.23 -64.24
C MET A 1 41.56 0.35 -62.99
N LEU A 2 40.69 -0.45 -62.33
CA LEU A 2 40.44 -0.59 -60.87
C LEU A 2 40.85 0.60 -59.96
N ASN A 3 40.10 1.15 -58.99
CA ASN A 3 38.93 0.80 -58.17
C ASN A 3 38.48 2.12 -57.49
N CYS A 4 37.20 2.50 -57.40
CA CYS A 4 36.16 2.07 -56.45
C CYS A 4 36.49 2.27 -54.95
N THR A 5 36.02 3.38 -54.34
CA THR A 5 35.72 3.46 -52.90
C THR A 5 34.55 4.42 -52.60
N PHE A 6 33.38 3.80 -52.42
CA PHE A 6 32.24 4.12 -51.54
C PHE A 6 31.99 5.55 -51.05
N HIS A 7 30.87 6.11 -51.51
CA HIS A 7 30.20 7.27 -50.94
C HIS A 7 29.24 6.83 -49.81
N MET A 8 29.62 6.99 -48.55
CA MET A 8 28.74 6.75 -47.40
C MET A 8 27.93 8.01 -47.09
N ARG A 9 26.68 8.07 -47.56
CA ARG A 9 25.65 9.00 -47.07
C ARG A 9 25.36 8.69 -45.58
N SER A 10 25.78 9.57 -44.68
CA SER A 10 25.38 9.50 -43.27
C SER A 10 23.89 9.80 -43.12
N LYS A 11 23.07 8.78 -42.86
CA LYS A 11 21.67 8.96 -42.46
C LYS A 11 21.64 9.58 -41.05
N SER A 12 21.32 10.87 -40.95
CA SER A 12 20.96 11.50 -39.67
C SER A 12 19.64 10.91 -39.16
N THR A 13 19.72 10.01 -38.18
CA THR A 13 18.54 9.42 -37.55
C THR A 13 17.90 10.40 -36.54
N PRO A 14 16.55 10.45 -36.43
CA PRO A 14 15.81 11.42 -35.64
C PRO A 14 15.78 11.07 -34.14
N ARG A 15 16.88 10.52 -33.59
CA ARG A 15 16.96 10.12 -32.17
C ARG A 15 17.47 11.21 -31.24
N LYS A 16 18.08 12.27 -31.77
CA LYS A 16 18.69 13.33 -30.94
C LYS A 16 17.73 14.45 -30.53
N GLN A 17 16.61 14.64 -31.21
CA GLN A 17 15.64 15.69 -30.82
C GLN A 17 14.64 15.22 -29.75
N PHE A 18 14.33 13.92 -29.69
CA PHE A 18 13.36 13.39 -28.71
C PHE A 18 13.95 13.25 -27.30
N MET A 19 15.29 13.16 -27.18
CA MET A 19 15.97 12.95 -25.89
C MET A 19 16.09 14.22 -25.03
N LEU A 20 15.89 15.41 -25.60
CA LEU A 20 15.96 16.70 -24.88
C LEU A 20 14.60 17.17 -24.34
N SER A 21 13.47 16.73 -24.92
CA SER A 21 12.12 17.12 -24.45
C SER A 21 11.68 16.31 -23.21
N VAL A 22 11.98 15.00 -23.18
CA VAL A 22 11.52 14.15 -22.07
C VAL A 22 12.32 14.40 -20.78
N LYS A 23 13.60 14.80 -20.88
CA LYS A 23 14.42 15.17 -19.72
C LYS A 23 13.95 16.46 -19.03
N SER A 24 13.38 17.42 -19.79
CA SER A 24 12.84 18.66 -19.24
C SER A 24 11.46 18.45 -18.59
N MET A 25 10.59 17.64 -19.20
CA MET A 25 9.29 17.29 -18.60
C MET A 25 9.42 16.41 -17.35
N TYR A 26 10.36 15.46 -17.32
CA TYR A 26 10.60 14.64 -16.12
C TYR A 26 11.23 15.43 -14.97
N ALA A 27 11.98 16.50 -15.25
CA ALA A 27 12.55 17.36 -14.21
C ALA A 27 11.47 18.22 -13.51
N MET A 28 10.41 18.62 -14.21
CA MET A 28 9.32 19.42 -13.61
C MET A 28 8.30 18.58 -12.83
N ILE A 29 8.12 17.31 -13.17
CA ILE A 29 7.24 16.41 -12.40
C ILE A 29 7.92 15.92 -11.10
N TYR A 30 9.25 15.90 -11.05
CA TYR A 30 10.04 15.48 -9.89
C TYR A 30 10.47 16.60 -8.92
N GLN A 31 10.05 17.85 -9.13
CA GLN A 31 10.29 18.93 -8.17
C GLN A 31 9.14 19.14 -7.17
N GLY A 32 8.02 18.41 -7.31
CA GLY A 32 6.81 18.58 -6.48
C GLY A 32 6.57 17.55 -5.37
N GLN A 33 7.44 16.56 -5.17
CA GLN A 33 7.24 15.50 -4.15
C GLN A 33 8.42 15.32 -3.16
N SER A 34 9.28 16.31 -3.01
CA SER A 34 10.35 16.32 -1.98
C SER A 34 9.89 16.93 -0.65
N ARG A 35 8.62 16.76 -0.28
CA ARG A 35 8.14 17.08 1.08
C ARG A 35 7.34 15.93 1.69
N ILE A 36 7.82 14.70 1.50
CA ILE A 36 7.71 13.73 2.59
C ILE A 36 8.62 14.30 3.67
N GLN A 37 8.03 15.04 4.60
CA GLN A 37 8.73 15.50 5.79
C GLN A 37 9.44 14.28 6.35
N SER A 38 10.77 14.29 6.24
CA SER A 38 11.63 13.41 6.98
C SER A 38 11.10 13.45 8.40
N LYS A 39 10.60 12.32 8.88
CA LYS A 39 10.14 12.15 10.26
C LYS A 39 11.16 12.88 11.12
N ASN A 40 10.75 13.95 11.77
CA ASN A 40 11.50 14.55 12.85
C ASN A 40 11.73 13.41 13.84
N LEU A 41 12.87 12.75 13.74
CA LEU A 41 13.47 11.96 14.79
C LEU A 41 13.75 12.99 15.88
N THR A 42 12.70 13.30 16.64
CA THR A 42 12.78 14.10 17.85
C THR A 42 13.86 13.44 18.68
N LYS A 43 15.03 14.08 18.68
CA LYS A 43 16.18 13.72 19.49
C LYS A 43 15.64 13.59 20.91
N MET A 44 15.41 12.37 21.37
CA MET A 44 14.81 12.09 22.68
C MET A 44 15.68 12.75 23.75
N THR A 45 15.31 13.98 24.12
CA THR A 45 16.12 14.82 25.00
C THR A 45 16.22 14.08 26.33
N THR A 46 17.46 13.86 26.79
CA THR A 46 17.74 13.06 27.98
C THR A 46 17.05 13.60 29.24
N ARG A 47 16.59 14.86 29.20
CA ARG A 47 15.84 15.54 30.26
C ARG A 47 14.52 14.86 30.65
N PHE A 48 13.78 14.29 29.70
CA PHE A 48 12.47 13.68 29.97
C PHE A 48 12.54 12.21 30.38
N LYS A 49 13.74 11.61 30.42
CA LYS A 49 13.91 10.21 30.84
C LYS A 49 13.63 10.08 32.34
N LYS A 50 12.80 9.10 32.73
CA LYS A 50 12.48 8.76 34.14
C LYS A 50 13.73 8.60 35.01
N ASN A 51 14.85 8.17 34.42
CA ASN A 51 16.12 8.00 35.12
C ASN A 51 16.71 9.32 35.67
N ARG A 52 16.36 10.49 35.13
CA ARG A 52 16.85 11.78 35.65
C ARG A 52 16.33 12.06 37.05
N LYS A 53 15.05 11.80 37.30
CA LYS A 53 14.40 11.95 38.63
C LYS A 53 14.87 10.90 39.65
N LYS A 54 15.52 9.83 39.21
CA LYS A 54 15.95 8.71 40.05
C LYS A 54 17.39 8.82 40.58
N ARG A 55 18.14 9.87 40.21
CA ARG A 55 19.49 10.12 40.75
C ARG A 55 19.39 10.44 42.25
N GLY A 56 20.27 9.86 43.05
CA GLY A 56 20.21 9.93 44.53
C GLY A 56 19.39 8.82 45.19
N HIS A 57 18.57 8.08 44.45
CA HIS A 57 17.88 6.90 44.99
C HIS A 57 18.75 5.64 44.86
N VAL A 58 18.85 4.87 45.96
CA VAL A 58 19.76 3.72 46.12
C VAL A 58 19.58 2.62 45.05
N SER A 59 18.36 2.33 44.61
CA SER A 59 18.08 1.20 43.68
C SER A 59 17.41 1.60 42.36
N ALA A 60 17.32 2.90 42.08
CA ALA A 60 16.69 3.46 40.87
C ALA A 60 15.31 2.85 40.52
N GLY A 61 14.54 2.41 41.52
CA GLY A 61 13.20 1.83 41.34
C GLY A 61 13.16 0.35 40.94
N HIS A 62 14.21 -0.43 41.21
CA HIS A 62 14.23 -1.89 41.02
C HIS A 62 14.13 -2.69 42.33
N GLY A 63 13.69 -2.04 43.42
CA GLY A 63 13.55 -2.67 44.75
C GLY A 63 14.89 -2.91 45.45
N ARG A 64 14.86 -3.24 46.75
CA ARG A 64 16.07 -3.56 47.54
C ARG A 64 16.43 -5.04 47.50
N ILE A 65 15.43 -5.93 47.52
CA ILE A 65 15.60 -7.38 47.66
C ILE A 65 15.80 -8.06 46.30
N GLY A 66 14.81 -7.98 45.39
CA GLY A 66 14.85 -8.68 44.10
C GLY A 66 15.93 -8.15 43.13
N LYS A 67 16.17 -6.83 43.13
CA LYS A 67 17.13 -6.08 42.30
C LYS A 67 16.99 -6.31 40.78
N HIS A 68 17.53 -5.39 40.00
CA HIS A 68 17.64 -5.60 38.56
C HIS A 68 18.82 -6.53 38.25
N ARG A 69 18.54 -7.69 37.65
CA ARG A 69 19.55 -8.67 37.20
C ARG A 69 19.50 -8.84 35.69
N LYS A 70 20.53 -9.47 35.11
CA LYS A 70 20.72 -9.52 33.64
C LYS A 70 19.56 -10.23 32.92
N HIS A 71 19.25 -11.49 33.23
CA HIS A 71 18.18 -12.28 32.58
C HIS A 71 17.58 -13.33 33.54
N PRO A 72 16.62 -12.99 34.40
CA PRO A 72 16.09 -13.92 35.40
C PRO A 72 15.21 -15.03 34.81
N GLY A 73 14.52 -14.79 33.69
CA GLY A 73 13.60 -15.75 33.07
C GLY A 73 14.09 -16.34 31.74
N GLY A 74 15.39 -16.19 31.44
CA GLY A 74 15.96 -16.48 30.12
C GLY A 74 16.00 -15.27 29.19
N ARG A 75 16.48 -15.47 27.96
CA ARG A 75 16.57 -14.44 26.91
C ARG A 75 15.50 -14.70 25.85
N GLY A 76 14.87 -13.63 25.36
CA GLY A 76 13.83 -13.72 24.34
C GLY A 76 12.61 -14.53 24.81
N ASN A 77 12.08 -15.38 23.94
CA ASN A 77 10.90 -16.21 24.19
C ASN A 77 11.23 -17.58 24.82
N ALA A 78 12.35 -17.70 25.53
CA ALA A 78 12.75 -18.94 26.19
C ALA A 78 11.71 -19.35 27.24
N GLY A 79 11.48 -20.66 27.40
CA GLY A 79 10.57 -21.18 28.43
C GLY A 79 9.08 -21.05 28.13
N GLY A 80 8.68 -20.74 26.89
CA GLY A 80 7.29 -20.50 26.54
C GLY A 80 6.34 -21.71 26.73
N MET A 81 6.86 -22.94 26.82
CA MET A 81 6.09 -24.14 27.20
C MET A 81 6.37 -24.61 28.63
N HIS A 82 7.33 -23.99 29.33
CA HIS A 82 7.78 -24.36 30.66
C HIS A 82 7.39 -23.27 31.67
N HIS A 83 8.35 -22.51 32.19
CA HIS A 83 8.13 -21.51 33.23
C HIS A 83 7.40 -20.24 32.76
N HIS A 84 7.31 -19.98 31.45
CA HIS A 84 6.49 -18.90 30.88
C HIS A 84 5.22 -19.42 30.19
N ARG A 85 4.84 -20.68 30.40
CA ARG A 85 3.64 -21.29 29.81
C ARG A 85 2.38 -20.47 30.03
N ILE A 86 2.16 -20.01 31.26
CA ILE A 86 0.97 -19.22 31.62
C ILE A 86 0.84 -17.96 30.75
N LEU A 87 1.95 -17.31 30.40
CA LEU A 87 1.97 -16.11 29.56
C LEU A 87 1.60 -16.42 28.10
N PHE A 88 2.11 -17.53 27.56
CA PHE A 88 1.83 -17.94 26.19
C PHE A 88 0.40 -18.47 26.04
N ASP A 89 -0.06 -19.31 26.96
CA ASP A 89 -1.42 -19.87 26.90
C ASP A 89 -2.49 -18.78 27.08
N LYS A 90 -2.22 -17.77 27.92
CA LYS A 90 -3.18 -16.69 28.18
C LYS A 90 -3.26 -15.65 27.07
N TYR A 91 -2.13 -15.21 26.54
CA TYR A 91 -2.09 -14.06 25.62
C TYR A 91 -1.79 -14.43 24.18
N HIS A 92 -1.18 -15.59 23.92
CA HIS A 92 -0.75 -16.02 22.60
C HIS A 92 -1.19 -17.46 22.28
N PRO A 93 -2.49 -17.78 22.38
CA PRO A 93 -2.98 -19.10 22.02
C PRO A 93 -2.69 -19.39 20.55
N GLY A 94 -2.21 -20.60 20.25
CA GLY A 94 -1.84 -21.01 18.88
C GLY A 94 -0.43 -20.58 18.43
N TYR A 95 0.38 -19.99 19.31
CA TYR A 95 1.79 -19.70 19.00
C TYR A 95 2.60 -20.98 18.74
N PHE A 96 2.37 -22.01 19.55
CA PHE A 96 2.99 -23.32 19.37
C PHE A 96 2.10 -24.21 18.49
N GLY A 97 2.69 -24.81 17.45
CA GLY A 97 2.00 -25.72 16.55
C GLY A 97 2.36 -25.48 15.08
N LYS A 98 1.88 -26.38 14.21
CA LYS A 98 1.97 -26.24 12.75
C LYS A 98 0.55 -26.21 12.17
N VAL A 99 0.28 -25.27 11.27
CA VAL A 99 -1.03 -25.11 10.63
C VAL A 99 -0.86 -24.90 9.13
N GLY A 100 -1.69 -25.57 8.32
CA GLY A 100 -1.81 -25.34 6.87
C GLY A 100 -0.70 -25.98 6.02
N MET A 101 -0.74 -25.68 4.71
CA MET A 101 0.19 -26.19 3.71
C MET A 101 1.35 -25.21 3.46
N ARG A 102 2.56 -25.73 3.24
CA ARG A 102 3.75 -24.91 2.94
C ARG A 102 3.74 -24.44 1.49
N TYR A 103 3.78 -23.13 1.26
CA TYR A 103 3.95 -22.54 -0.07
C TYR A 103 5.42 -22.14 -0.29
N PHE A 104 6.12 -22.84 -1.19
CA PHE A 104 7.51 -22.53 -1.53
C PHE A 104 7.60 -21.32 -2.48
N HIS A 105 8.64 -20.50 -2.33
CA HIS A 105 8.90 -19.32 -3.18
C HIS A 105 7.67 -18.43 -3.43
N LYS A 106 7.04 -17.94 -2.34
CA LYS A 106 5.85 -17.09 -2.42
C LYS A 106 6.15 -15.73 -3.07
N LEU A 107 5.83 -15.61 -4.35
CA LEU A 107 5.87 -14.33 -5.09
C LEU A 107 4.63 -13.50 -4.79
N ARG A 108 4.78 -12.42 -4.01
CA ARG A 108 3.63 -11.58 -3.58
C ARG A 108 2.90 -10.92 -4.75
N ASN A 109 3.59 -10.61 -5.85
CA ASN A 109 3.01 -9.95 -7.02
C ASN A 109 1.92 -10.79 -7.68
N LYS A 110 2.04 -12.13 -7.69
CA LYS A 110 1.02 -13.03 -8.24
C LYS A 110 -0.27 -13.06 -7.40
N PHE A 111 -0.14 -12.84 -6.09
CA PHE A 111 -1.26 -12.81 -5.14
C PHE A 111 -1.78 -11.39 -4.87
N TYR A 112 -1.28 -10.40 -5.62
CA TYR A 112 -1.68 -9.02 -5.43
C TYR A 112 -3.12 -8.85 -5.94
N ASN A 113 -4.06 -8.73 -5.01
CA ASN A 113 -5.47 -8.51 -5.30
C ASN A 113 -6.07 -7.48 -4.33
N PRO A 114 -5.70 -6.20 -4.48
CA PRO A 114 -6.28 -5.10 -3.72
C PRO A 114 -7.78 -4.98 -4.00
N ILE A 115 -8.54 -4.77 -2.93
CA ILE A 115 -10.01 -4.81 -2.92
C ILE A 115 -10.55 -3.40 -2.70
N VAL A 116 -11.58 -3.03 -3.47
CA VAL A 116 -12.41 -1.86 -3.18
C VAL A 116 -13.88 -2.25 -3.09
N ASN A 117 -14.60 -1.56 -2.23
CA ASN A 117 -16.03 -1.74 -2.06
C ASN A 117 -16.81 -0.70 -2.87
N ILE A 118 -18.04 -1.04 -3.19
CA ILE A 118 -18.98 -0.21 -3.95
C ILE A 118 -19.22 1.17 -3.32
N ASP A 119 -19.30 1.26 -1.99
CA ASP A 119 -19.47 2.51 -1.23
C ASP A 119 -18.40 3.58 -1.54
N LYS A 120 -17.15 3.14 -1.76
CA LYS A 120 -15.99 4.02 -1.98
C LYS A 120 -15.78 4.40 -3.43
N ILE A 121 -16.51 3.80 -4.38
CA ILE A 121 -16.36 4.09 -5.81
C ILE A 121 -16.65 5.56 -6.09
N ALA A 122 -17.68 6.14 -5.46
CA ALA A 122 -18.03 7.54 -5.62
C ALA A 122 -16.89 8.49 -5.20
N SER A 123 -16.04 8.11 -4.26
CA SER A 123 -14.89 8.93 -3.81
C SER A 123 -13.69 8.85 -4.74
N LEU A 124 -13.59 7.82 -5.58
CA LEU A 124 -12.51 7.67 -6.56
C LEU A 124 -12.68 8.61 -7.77
N ILE A 125 -13.90 9.09 -7.99
CA ILE A 125 -14.21 9.97 -9.11
C ILE A 125 -13.77 11.39 -8.74
N PRO A 126 -12.84 12.01 -9.49
CA PRO A 126 -12.51 13.42 -9.28
C PRO A 126 -13.72 14.31 -9.56
N GLN A 127 -13.83 15.42 -8.82
CA GLN A 127 -14.99 16.32 -8.86
C GLN A 127 -15.27 16.84 -10.28
N ASP A 128 -14.21 17.21 -11.01
CA ASP A 128 -14.29 17.69 -12.39
C ASP A 128 -15.00 16.70 -13.34
N VAL A 129 -14.78 15.40 -13.15
CA VAL A 129 -15.39 14.35 -13.98
C VAL A 129 -16.85 14.13 -13.58
N LYS A 130 -17.19 14.25 -12.29
CA LYS A 130 -18.58 14.21 -11.84
C LYS A 130 -19.40 15.35 -12.42
N GLU A 131 -18.85 16.56 -12.41
CA GLU A 131 -19.55 17.74 -12.92
C GLU A 131 -19.76 17.68 -14.43
N LYS A 132 -18.76 17.19 -15.19
CA LYS A 132 -18.90 16.95 -16.64
C LYS A 132 -19.93 15.88 -16.96
N ALA A 133 -19.94 14.78 -16.20
CA ALA A 133 -20.92 13.71 -16.35
C ALA A 133 -22.35 14.20 -16.09
N LEU A 134 -22.54 15.08 -15.09
CA LEU A 134 -23.83 15.69 -14.79
C LEU A 134 -24.30 16.65 -15.90
N LYS A 135 -23.38 17.42 -16.49
CA LYS A 135 -23.67 18.34 -17.61
C LYS A 135 -24.01 17.61 -18.91
N GLU A 136 -23.34 16.49 -19.19
CA GLU A 136 -23.49 15.75 -20.43
C GLU A 136 -24.53 14.61 -20.37
N ASN A 137 -25.18 14.37 -19.22
CA ASN A 137 -26.09 13.24 -18.98
C ASN A 137 -25.49 11.87 -19.35
N LYS A 138 -24.17 11.71 -19.22
CA LYS A 138 -23.45 10.46 -19.50
C LYS A 138 -22.96 9.82 -18.21
N ALA A 139 -23.09 8.51 -18.09
CA ALA A 139 -22.56 7.76 -16.96
C ALA A 139 -21.01 7.78 -16.97
N PRO A 140 -20.33 8.19 -15.87
CA PRO A 140 -18.88 8.20 -15.82
C PRO A 140 -18.35 6.77 -15.85
N MET A 141 -17.33 6.53 -16.69
CA MET A 141 -16.60 5.27 -16.70
C MET A 141 -15.42 5.33 -15.73
N ILE A 142 -15.42 4.41 -14.77
CA ILE A 142 -14.45 4.36 -13.67
C ILE A 142 -13.56 3.16 -13.88
N ASP A 143 -12.29 3.40 -14.20
CA ASP A 143 -11.28 2.36 -14.28
C ASP A 143 -10.57 2.21 -12.93
N VAL A 144 -10.94 1.15 -12.22
CA VAL A 144 -10.43 0.92 -10.87
C VAL A 144 -9.02 0.33 -10.89
N THR A 145 -8.59 -0.20 -12.03
CA THR A 145 -7.24 -0.75 -12.21
C THR A 145 -6.18 0.35 -12.19
N GLN A 146 -6.52 1.55 -12.70
CA GLN A 146 -5.65 2.73 -12.67
C GLN A 146 -5.39 3.23 -11.25
N PHE A 147 -6.39 3.09 -10.37
CA PHE A 147 -6.26 3.39 -8.95
C PHE A 147 -5.59 2.26 -8.14
N GLY A 148 -5.16 1.18 -8.82
CA GLY A 148 -4.47 0.07 -8.20
C GLY A 148 -5.37 -0.90 -7.44
N PHE A 149 -6.66 -1.00 -7.80
CA PHE A 149 -7.57 -2.03 -7.25
C PHE A 149 -7.98 -3.04 -8.32
N PHE A 150 -8.05 -4.32 -7.95
CA PHE A 150 -8.34 -5.41 -8.89
C PHE A 150 -9.70 -6.05 -8.65
N LYS A 151 -10.20 -6.07 -7.41
CA LYS A 151 -11.47 -6.72 -7.05
C LYS A 151 -12.50 -5.75 -6.48
N LEU A 152 -13.71 -5.78 -7.02
CA LEU A 152 -14.88 -5.11 -6.43
C LEU A 152 -15.69 -6.02 -5.53
N LEU A 153 -16.08 -5.48 -4.38
CA LEU A 153 -17.03 -6.12 -3.46
C LEU A 153 -18.25 -5.23 -3.19
N GLY A 154 -19.40 -5.88 -2.96
CA GLY A 154 -20.70 -5.23 -2.84
C GLY A 154 -21.08 -4.72 -1.45
N LYS A 155 -20.11 -4.37 -0.60
CA LYS A 155 -20.41 -3.77 0.71
C LYS A 155 -20.89 -2.32 0.52
N GLY A 156 -21.95 -1.95 1.24
CA GLY A 156 -22.54 -0.61 1.21
C GLY A 156 -23.68 -0.45 0.21
N VAL A 157 -24.14 0.80 0.09
CA VAL A 157 -25.25 1.22 -0.78
C VAL A 157 -24.71 2.20 -1.80
N LEU A 158 -25.21 2.11 -3.02
CA LEU A 158 -24.89 3.06 -4.07
C LEU A 158 -25.80 4.27 -3.97
N PRO A 159 -25.29 5.49 -4.24
CA PRO A 159 -26.15 6.63 -4.44
C PRO A 159 -27.07 6.34 -5.63
N GLN A 160 -28.39 6.28 -5.38
CA GLN A 160 -29.40 5.87 -6.36
C GLN A 160 -29.47 6.81 -7.58
N ASN A 161 -28.96 8.03 -7.45
CA ASN A 161 -29.13 9.09 -8.45
C ASN A 161 -27.99 9.16 -9.49
N GLN A 162 -27.00 8.26 -9.47
CA GLN A 162 -25.86 8.31 -10.37
C GLN A 162 -25.51 6.92 -10.93
N PRO A 163 -25.90 6.60 -12.18
CA PRO A 163 -25.42 5.40 -12.85
C PRO A 163 -23.94 5.59 -13.21
N PHE A 164 -23.12 4.56 -13.03
CA PHE A 164 -21.70 4.58 -13.42
C PHE A 164 -21.31 3.24 -14.04
N VAL A 165 -20.30 3.27 -14.92
CA VAL A 165 -19.75 2.07 -15.56
C VAL A 165 -18.42 1.75 -14.92
N VAL A 166 -18.23 0.53 -14.40
CA VAL A 166 -16.99 0.16 -13.71
C VAL A 166 -16.16 -0.83 -14.51
N LYS A 167 -14.90 -0.50 -14.76
CA LYS A 167 -13.88 -1.39 -15.35
C LYS A 167 -13.04 -2.04 -14.25
N THR A 168 -13.12 -3.37 -14.11
CA THR A 168 -12.35 -4.13 -13.10
C THR A 168 -11.92 -5.51 -13.56
N LYS A 169 -10.99 -6.16 -12.84
CA LYS A 169 -10.55 -7.52 -13.15
C LYS A 169 -11.46 -8.59 -12.58
N LEU A 170 -11.84 -8.43 -11.31
CA LEU A 170 -12.66 -9.38 -10.57
C LEU A 170 -13.83 -8.66 -9.90
N ILE A 171 -15.01 -9.29 -9.91
CA ILE A 171 -16.21 -8.76 -9.26
C ILE A 171 -16.91 -9.84 -8.43
N SER A 172 -17.57 -9.45 -7.35
CA SER A 172 -18.47 -10.34 -6.62
C SER A 172 -19.89 -10.32 -7.19
N LYS A 173 -20.61 -11.45 -7.09
CA LYS A 173 -22.01 -11.56 -7.58
C LYS A 173 -22.93 -10.48 -7.00
N ILE A 174 -22.74 -10.16 -5.71
CA ILE A 174 -23.53 -9.12 -5.01
C ILE A 174 -23.21 -7.73 -5.57
N ALA A 175 -21.93 -7.47 -5.89
CA ALA A 175 -21.53 -6.19 -6.45
C ALA A 175 -22.14 -5.98 -7.84
N GLU A 176 -22.08 -7.02 -8.68
CA GLU A 176 -22.66 -7.00 -10.01
C GLU A 176 -24.17 -6.76 -9.99
N LYS A 177 -24.90 -7.46 -9.11
CA LYS A 177 -26.35 -7.28 -8.95
C LYS A 177 -26.70 -5.83 -8.59
N LYS A 178 -26.01 -5.25 -7.59
CA LYS A 178 -26.26 -3.87 -7.15
C LYS A 178 -25.95 -2.81 -8.20
N ILE A 179 -24.88 -2.99 -8.97
CA ILE A 179 -24.51 -2.04 -10.04
C ILE A 179 -25.55 -2.09 -11.17
N LYS A 180 -26.02 -3.29 -11.52
CA LYS A 180 -27.10 -3.46 -12.51
C LYS A 180 -28.43 -2.86 -12.04
N GLU A 181 -28.80 -3.07 -10.77
CA GLU A 181 -29.99 -2.45 -10.16
C GLU A 181 -29.92 -0.92 -10.15
N ALA A 182 -28.71 -0.35 -9.99
CA ALA A 182 -28.48 1.10 -10.06
C ALA A 182 -28.43 1.65 -11.50
N GLY A 183 -28.70 0.83 -12.52
CA GLY A 183 -28.63 1.24 -13.93
C GLY A 183 -27.21 1.42 -14.48
N GLY A 184 -26.20 0.91 -13.76
CA GLY A 184 -24.81 0.89 -14.18
C GLY A 184 -24.43 -0.39 -14.94
N ALA A 185 -23.22 -0.41 -15.50
CA ALA A 185 -22.66 -1.57 -16.18
C ALA A 185 -21.27 -1.91 -15.65
N VAL A 186 -20.88 -3.17 -15.78
CA VAL A 186 -19.54 -3.65 -15.37
C VAL A 186 -18.82 -4.18 -16.60
N VAL A 187 -17.59 -3.73 -16.80
CA VAL A 187 -16.70 -4.18 -17.86
C VAL A 187 -15.53 -4.92 -17.23
N LEU A 188 -15.32 -6.16 -17.63
CA LEU A 188 -14.18 -6.95 -17.17
C LEU A 188 -12.93 -6.60 -17.98
N THR A 189 -11.79 -6.54 -17.29
CA THR A 189 -10.48 -6.17 -17.85
C THR A 189 -9.44 -7.20 -17.39
N ALA A 190 -8.44 -7.49 -18.23
CA ALA A 190 -7.41 -8.50 -17.96
C ALA A 190 -6.24 -7.95 -17.14
#